data_AF-A0A4Q3X2B1-F1
#
_entry.id   AF-A0A4Q3X2B1-F1
#
_cell.length_a   1.000
_cell.length_b   1.000
_cell.length_c   1.000
_cell.angle_alpha   90.00
_cell.angle_beta   90.00
_cell.angle_gamma   90.00
#
_symmetry.space_group_name_H-M   'P 1'
#
loop_
_entity.id
_entity.type
_entity.pdbx_description
1 polymer ?
#
loop_
_entity_poly.entity_id
_entity_poly.type
_entity_poly.pdbx_seq_one_letter_code
_entity_poly.pdbx_strand_id
1 'polypeptide(L)'
;MNPKAMIGRNKGIRGRLYLISALAPAFLCYGPQKAEAFEALKNIEALNNSHDIALSAWGPYSKKYAGISHIPKMSDGVRFDVTLVPGYYRSKSVVPNVLFESGYVPWDVDSRMTRFTYRYQLEWKDQVYVDVTYTIVDEATVLVEMRCVNQTALPQNLALNLMANVVSPSIYPTNQIATSGAASWINATQYKSLELTKKSPRYNLVYDGQLRGEVRGNEFIDGKAVAGGFGNEAGDSVSYDLKIDEAQRSGNVKLYYRMKKDAKVSFHVTGLADQTVDLVGTGKFETISVPYSLEKSAERSIKFASQGGAPVEINGLIVVPNGAPEAQITAAPAFNVQPKIKENRTAKTVQLKYDTIPNFYGMAWDGDSFEIREVRNDELDIYFRRMSQDHVSKVLNGNGQGAYSDIYIRPVVLQPRSETTRYGLLATGSAEAVTKRLGDLEAIKTQVLTQKKLAPVPTAILPEGRKYALSQQLLRATVLSDVVYPVYTQGDYIRHFTPGKNWDSLYTWDSGFISLGLREINTDLALQCLNAYTTPPGSQSAFIHHGSPVPTQMYAFQELWQKTQSPEMLAY
;
A
#
# COMPACT_ATOMS: atom_id res chain seq x y z
N MET A 1 0.64 10.22 55.83
CA MET A 1 1.50 10.20 57.04
C MET A 1 2.87 9.73 56.62
N ASN A 2 3.89 10.55 56.87
CA ASN A 2 5.30 10.28 56.63
C ASN A 2 5.96 10.05 58.01
N PRO A 3 6.93 9.14 58.15
CA PRO A 3 8.14 9.59 58.84
C PRO A 3 9.47 9.06 58.27
N LYS A 4 10.33 10.04 57.96
CA LYS A 4 11.80 10.17 58.19
C LYS A 4 12.44 9.07 59.07
N ALA A 5 13.51 8.38 58.67
CA ALA A 5 14.93 8.79 58.51
C ALA A 5 15.76 8.92 59.82
N MET A 6 16.82 8.10 59.97
CA MET A 6 18.09 8.30 60.72
C MET A 6 19.04 7.12 60.35
N ILE A 7 20.08 7.28 59.51
CA ILE A 7 21.47 7.76 59.73
C ILE A 7 22.27 6.96 60.78
N GLY A 8 23.34 6.28 60.34
CA GLY A 8 24.37 5.65 61.18
C GLY A 8 25.59 5.15 60.37
N ARG A 9 26.71 5.86 60.50
CA ARG A 9 28.00 5.82 59.78
C ARG A 9 28.88 4.55 59.90
N ASN A 10 29.47 4.18 58.75
CA ASN A 10 30.91 4.02 58.40
C ASN A 10 31.85 2.96 59.06
N LYS A 11 32.49 2.14 58.20
CA LYS A 11 33.88 1.61 58.15
C LYS A 11 33.85 0.44 57.14
N GLY A 12 34.63 0.29 56.06
CA GLY A 12 35.95 0.78 55.67
C GLY A 12 36.78 -0.44 55.25
N ILE A 13 36.75 -0.87 53.99
CA ILE A 13 37.69 -1.87 53.43
C ILE A 13 38.10 -1.44 52.02
N ARG A 14 39.41 -1.22 51.84
CA ARG A 14 40.10 -0.94 50.58
C ARG A 14 40.28 -2.24 49.78
N GLY A 15 39.76 -2.29 48.55
CA GLY A 15 40.09 -3.31 47.56
C GLY A 15 40.84 -2.69 46.37
N ARG A 16 42.04 -3.17 46.09
CA ARG A 16 42.92 -2.73 44.99
C ARG A 16 42.31 -3.10 43.63
N LEU A 17 42.26 -2.12 42.72
CA LEU A 17 42.01 -2.33 41.29
C LEU A 17 43.25 -2.97 40.66
N TYR A 18 43.13 -4.19 40.14
CA TYR A 18 44.11 -4.74 39.20
C TYR A 18 43.55 -4.56 37.78
N LEU A 19 44.23 -3.73 36.98
CA LEU A 19 44.08 -3.73 35.53
C LEU A 19 44.61 -5.08 35.01
N ILE A 20 43.75 -5.85 34.36
CA ILE A 20 44.18 -6.92 33.44
C ILE A 20 43.84 -6.43 32.04
N SER A 21 44.87 -5.99 31.32
CA SER A 21 44.84 -5.77 29.89
C SER A 21 45.07 -7.08 29.14
N ALA A 22 44.59 -7.10 27.89
CA ALA A 22 44.87 -8.08 26.83
C ALA A 22 44.11 -9.42 26.87
N LEU A 23 42.94 -9.43 26.24
CA LEU A 23 42.51 -10.56 25.41
C LEU A 23 42.10 -10.00 24.04
N ALA A 24 42.96 -10.24 23.05
CA ALA A 24 42.67 -10.00 21.64
C ALA A 24 41.48 -10.88 21.21
N PRO A 25 40.49 -10.36 20.46
CA PRO A 25 39.51 -11.22 19.83
C PRO A 25 40.20 -11.92 18.66
N ALA A 26 40.29 -13.25 18.76
CA ALA A 26 40.64 -14.11 17.65
C ALA A 26 39.70 -13.83 16.47
N PHE A 27 40.28 -13.41 15.35
CA PHE A 27 39.62 -13.40 14.05
C PHE A 27 39.21 -14.83 13.69
N LEU A 28 37.99 -15.22 14.06
CA LEU A 28 37.32 -16.36 13.48
C LEU A 28 36.67 -15.89 12.18
N CYS A 29 37.18 -16.41 11.06
CA CYS A 29 36.66 -16.23 9.72
C CYS A 29 35.18 -16.63 9.67
N TYR A 30 34.29 -15.63 9.70
CA TYR A 30 32.87 -15.79 9.33
C TYR A 30 32.77 -15.88 7.80
N GLY A 31 32.26 -17.02 7.31
CA GLY A 31 31.87 -17.24 5.91
C GLY A 31 30.57 -16.49 5.53
N PRO A 32 29.80 -16.97 4.54
CA PRO A 32 29.24 -16.24 3.39
C PRO A 32 28.35 -15.00 3.63
N GLN A 33 28.01 -14.65 4.88
CA GLN A 33 27.12 -13.53 5.23
C GLN A 33 27.59 -12.17 4.72
N LYS A 34 28.91 -11.95 4.58
CA LYS A 34 29.45 -10.70 4.02
C LYS A 34 29.13 -10.51 2.53
N ALA A 35 28.95 -11.59 1.77
CA ALA A 35 28.63 -11.51 0.34
C ALA A 35 27.15 -11.14 0.12
N GLU A 36 26.24 -11.68 0.93
CA GLU A 36 24.82 -11.27 0.93
C GLU A 36 24.65 -9.82 1.43
N ALA A 37 25.42 -9.40 2.45
CA ALA A 37 25.42 -8.01 2.93
C ALA A 37 25.90 -7.00 1.87
N PHE A 38 26.73 -7.42 0.91
CA PHE A 38 27.24 -6.58 -0.18
C PHE A 38 26.28 -6.48 -1.39
N GLU A 39 25.43 -7.49 -1.62
CA GLU A 39 24.35 -7.43 -2.61
C GLU A 39 23.19 -6.53 -2.12
N ALA A 40 22.93 -6.53 -0.81
CA ALA A 40 21.80 -5.89 -0.13
C ALA A 40 21.67 -4.35 -0.28
N LEU A 41 22.72 -3.68 -0.75
CA LEU A 41 22.84 -2.22 -0.70
C LEU A 41 23.18 -1.59 -2.06
N LYS A 42 23.04 -2.36 -3.14
CA LYS A 42 23.43 -1.92 -4.50
C LYS A 42 22.73 -0.65 -5.00
N ASN A 43 21.70 -0.15 -4.31
CA ASN A 43 21.03 1.09 -4.70
C ASN A 43 20.38 1.83 -3.52
N ILE A 44 21.13 2.17 -2.48
CA ILE A 44 20.64 3.03 -1.39
C ILE A 44 20.11 4.37 -1.92
N GLU A 45 20.68 4.88 -3.02
CA GLU A 45 20.21 6.10 -3.68
C GLU A 45 18.75 6.01 -4.15
N ALA A 46 18.25 4.81 -4.49
CA ALA A 46 16.85 4.62 -4.85
C ALA A 46 15.86 4.78 -3.67
N LEU A 47 16.36 4.83 -2.44
CA LEU A 47 15.56 5.10 -1.24
C LEU A 47 15.30 6.61 -1.06
N ASN A 48 16.10 7.46 -1.70
CA ASN A 48 15.96 8.91 -1.60
C ASN A 48 14.56 9.36 -2.03
N ASN A 49 13.88 10.09 -1.14
CA ASN A 49 12.54 10.63 -1.36
C ASN A 49 11.46 9.57 -1.66
N SER A 50 11.73 8.29 -1.39
CA SER A 50 10.75 7.22 -1.48
C SER A 50 10.36 6.75 -0.08
N HIS A 51 9.07 6.56 0.15
CA HIS A 51 8.56 5.90 1.37
C HIS A 51 7.94 4.54 1.08
N ASP A 52 8.02 4.08 -0.17
CA ASP A 52 7.48 2.80 -0.62
C ASP A 52 8.46 1.65 -0.42
N ILE A 53 7.93 0.44 -0.30
CA ILE A 53 8.72 -0.79 -0.30
C ILE A 53 8.78 -1.32 -1.73
N ALA A 54 9.97 -1.50 -2.29
CA ALA A 54 10.26 -1.97 -3.64
C ALA A 54 9.95 -3.47 -3.84
N LEU A 55 8.68 -3.82 -3.77
CA LEU A 55 8.17 -5.15 -4.07
C LEU A 55 7.66 -5.24 -5.53
N SER A 56 7.15 -6.41 -5.93
CA SER A 56 6.38 -6.54 -7.17
C SER A 56 5.06 -5.78 -7.09
N ALA A 57 4.49 -5.38 -8.23
CA ALA A 57 3.11 -4.89 -8.29
C ALA A 57 2.09 -5.97 -7.88
N TRP A 58 2.48 -7.25 -7.99
CA TRP A 58 1.76 -8.38 -7.42
C TRP A 58 2.22 -8.67 -5.98
N GLY A 59 1.30 -8.97 -5.08
CA GLY A 59 1.64 -9.32 -3.69
C GLY A 59 0.41 -9.44 -2.79
N PRO A 60 0.58 -9.81 -1.51
CA PRO A 60 -0.53 -10.04 -0.58
C PRO A 60 -1.13 -8.73 -0.03
N TYR A 61 -1.42 -7.75 -0.88
CA TYR A 61 -1.71 -6.38 -0.47
C TYR A 61 -3.14 -6.11 0.03
N SER A 62 -4.04 -7.10 -0.10
CA SER A 62 -5.43 -6.94 0.29
C SER A 62 -5.58 -6.63 1.78
N LYS A 63 -6.61 -5.84 2.07
CA LYS A 63 -7.03 -5.42 3.41
C LYS A 63 -8.33 -6.09 3.87
N LYS A 64 -8.89 -6.98 3.04
CA LYS A 64 -10.18 -7.64 3.32
C LYS A 64 -10.10 -9.16 3.23
N TYR A 65 -9.68 -9.72 2.11
CA TYR A 65 -9.60 -11.17 1.93
C TYR A 65 -8.20 -11.61 1.52
N ALA A 66 -7.68 -12.66 2.16
CA ALA A 66 -6.36 -13.19 1.85
C ALA A 66 -6.33 -13.73 0.42
N GLY A 67 -5.19 -13.53 -0.24
CA GLY A 67 -5.01 -13.86 -1.64
C GLY A 67 -3.86 -13.06 -2.22
N ILE A 68 -3.96 -12.77 -3.51
CA ILE A 68 -3.00 -11.92 -4.20
C ILE A 68 -3.68 -10.71 -4.81
N SER A 69 -2.99 -9.59 -4.76
CA SER A 69 -3.41 -8.31 -5.31
C SER A 69 -2.45 -7.86 -6.40
N HIS A 70 -2.94 -7.11 -7.37
CA HIS A 70 -2.14 -6.32 -8.31
C HIS A 70 -2.39 -4.83 -8.12
N ILE A 71 -1.32 -4.05 -8.20
CA ILE A 71 -1.34 -2.58 -8.20
C ILE A 71 -1.18 -2.12 -9.65
N PRO A 72 -2.27 -1.69 -10.33
CA PRO A 72 -2.17 -1.27 -11.73
C PRO A 72 -1.34 0.01 -11.91
N LYS A 73 -1.49 0.96 -10.98
CA LYS A 73 -0.76 2.22 -10.93
C LYS A 73 -0.68 2.69 -9.48
N MET A 74 0.54 2.94 -9.00
CA MET A 74 0.81 3.26 -7.59
C MET A 74 0.10 4.54 -7.13
N SER A 75 0.05 5.58 -7.97
CA SER A 75 -0.54 6.88 -7.59
C SER A 75 -2.06 6.87 -7.39
N ASP A 76 -2.76 5.84 -7.86
CA ASP A 76 -4.22 5.88 -7.97
C ASP A 76 -4.91 5.26 -6.74
N GLY A 77 -4.17 4.54 -5.89
CA GLY A 77 -4.73 3.83 -4.73
C GLY A 77 -5.68 2.68 -5.08
N VAL A 78 -5.85 2.37 -6.37
CA VAL A 78 -6.68 1.28 -6.89
C VAL A 78 -5.95 -0.05 -6.77
N ARG A 79 -6.68 -1.12 -6.44
CA ARG A 79 -6.13 -2.48 -6.33
C ARG A 79 -7.04 -3.48 -7.03
N PHE A 80 -6.46 -4.46 -7.72
CA PHE A 80 -7.17 -5.63 -8.24
C PHE A 80 -6.87 -6.82 -7.33
N ASP A 81 -7.87 -7.40 -6.70
CA ASP A 81 -7.73 -8.49 -5.73
C ASP A 81 -8.22 -9.81 -6.33
N VAL A 82 -7.49 -10.89 -6.04
CA VAL A 82 -7.88 -12.27 -6.33
C VAL A 82 -7.76 -13.09 -5.06
N THR A 83 -8.88 -13.62 -4.58
CA THR A 83 -8.96 -14.47 -3.39
C THR A 83 -9.48 -15.86 -3.74
N LEU A 84 -8.99 -16.89 -3.05
CA LEU A 84 -9.57 -18.22 -3.13
C LEU A 84 -10.52 -18.44 -1.95
N VAL A 85 -11.76 -18.84 -2.24
CA VAL A 85 -12.73 -19.26 -1.23
C VAL A 85 -12.98 -20.77 -1.39
N PRO A 86 -12.20 -21.63 -0.73
CA PRO A 86 -12.43 -23.07 -0.75
C PRO A 86 -13.62 -23.46 0.14
N GLY A 87 -14.23 -24.59 -0.14
CA GLY A 87 -15.31 -25.14 0.66
C GLY A 87 -15.60 -26.59 0.34
N TYR A 88 -16.51 -27.19 1.10
CA TYR A 88 -17.12 -28.44 0.70
C TYR A 88 -18.14 -28.16 -0.40
N TYR A 89 -18.20 -29.00 -1.42
CA TYR A 89 -19.17 -28.87 -2.50
C TYR A 89 -20.59 -28.97 -1.93
N ARG A 90 -21.44 -27.96 -2.21
CA ARG A 90 -22.81 -27.82 -1.65
C ARG A 90 -22.83 -27.84 -0.12
N SER A 91 -21.86 -27.18 0.51
CA SER A 91 -21.77 -27.06 1.96
C SER A 91 -20.85 -25.88 2.33
N LYS A 92 -20.39 -25.82 3.59
CA LYS A 92 -19.57 -24.75 4.17
C LYS A 92 -18.45 -24.28 3.25
N SER A 93 -18.30 -22.97 3.11
CA SER A 93 -17.16 -22.29 2.49
C SER A 93 -16.33 -21.55 3.55
N VAL A 94 -15.01 -21.47 3.31
CA VAL A 94 -14.04 -20.74 4.13
C VAL A 94 -13.65 -19.46 3.40
N VAL A 95 -14.22 -18.34 3.84
CA VAL A 95 -13.92 -17.00 3.31
C VAL A 95 -12.76 -16.44 4.14
N PRO A 96 -11.60 -16.14 3.53
CA PRO A 96 -10.37 -15.82 4.26
C PRO A 96 -10.27 -14.34 4.65
N ASN A 97 -11.18 -13.86 5.48
CA ASN A 97 -11.12 -12.48 5.95
C ASN A 97 -9.88 -12.21 6.80
N VAL A 98 -9.12 -11.17 6.47
CA VAL A 98 -7.83 -10.86 7.13
C VAL A 98 -7.96 -10.05 8.42
N LEU A 99 -9.15 -9.59 8.75
CA LEU A 99 -9.42 -8.72 9.90
C LEU A 99 -9.79 -9.53 11.17
N PHE A 100 -10.09 -10.82 11.02
CA PHE A 100 -10.45 -11.71 12.12
C PHE A 100 -10.14 -13.17 11.78
N GLU A 101 -10.20 -14.06 12.78
CA GLU A 101 -9.98 -15.49 12.61
C GLU A 101 -11.03 -16.11 11.68
N SER A 102 -10.60 -16.49 10.47
CA SER A 102 -11.52 -16.92 9.41
C SER A 102 -11.13 -18.25 8.75
N GLY A 103 -10.23 -19.01 9.39
CA GLY A 103 -9.84 -20.36 8.95
C GLY A 103 -8.78 -20.39 7.85
N TYR A 104 -8.06 -19.29 7.64
CA TYR A 104 -6.85 -19.23 6.82
C TYR A 104 -5.63 -18.89 7.68
N VAL A 105 -4.44 -19.29 7.22
CA VAL A 105 -3.16 -19.00 7.89
C VAL A 105 -2.07 -18.73 6.82
N PRO A 106 -1.27 -17.66 6.93
CA PRO A 106 -0.02 -17.53 6.18
C PRO A 106 0.89 -18.74 6.47
N TRP A 107 1.17 -19.55 5.46
CA TRP A 107 1.79 -20.86 5.65
C TRP A 107 3.28 -20.87 5.33
N ASP A 108 3.67 -20.33 4.18
CA ASP A 108 5.07 -20.17 3.78
C ASP A 108 5.21 -18.97 2.85
N VAL A 109 6.29 -18.21 2.97
CA VAL A 109 6.61 -17.08 2.10
C VAL A 109 8.11 -17.06 1.89
N ASP A 110 8.56 -16.92 0.64
CA ASP A 110 9.97 -16.76 0.32
C ASP A 110 10.47 -15.35 0.69
N SER A 111 11.76 -15.19 0.95
CA SER A 111 12.34 -13.92 1.41
C SER A 111 12.20 -12.75 0.42
N ARG A 112 11.92 -13.05 -0.86
CA ARG A 112 11.69 -12.06 -1.92
C ARG A 112 10.20 -11.80 -2.19
N MET A 113 9.31 -12.51 -1.48
CA MET A 113 7.86 -12.42 -1.63
C MET A 113 7.37 -12.67 -3.07
N THR A 114 8.13 -13.48 -3.82
CA THR A 114 7.76 -13.94 -5.17
C THR A 114 6.94 -15.22 -5.14
N ARG A 115 6.94 -15.93 -4.00
CA ARG A 115 6.13 -17.11 -3.76
C ARG A 115 5.61 -17.13 -2.34
N PHE A 116 4.30 -17.18 -2.19
CA PHE A 116 3.65 -17.28 -0.89
C PHE A 116 2.47 -18.24 -0.90
N THR A 117 2.28 -18.93 0.21
CA THR A 117 1.27 -19.94 0.43
C THR A 117 0.38 -19.55 1.60
N TYR A 118 -0.93 -19.62 1.40
CA TYR A 118 -1.92 -19.61 2.48
C TYR A 118 -2.50 -21.01 2.64
N ARG A 119 -2.63 -21.46 3.90
CA ARG A 119 -3.38 -22.67 4.24
C ARG A 119 -4.80 -22.30 4.64
N TYR A 120 -5.78 -22.97 4.03
CA TYR A 120 -7.20 -22.84 4.33
C TYR A 120 -7.67 -24.12 4.99
N GLN A 121 -8.02 -24.06 6.28
CA GLN A 121 -8.39 -25.23 7.06
C GLN A 121 -9.91 -25.44 6.99
N LEU A 122 -10.33 -26.47 6.25
CA LEU A 122 -11.75 -26.86 6.15
C LEU A 122 -12.15 -27.72 7.36
N GLU A 123 -11.24 -28.59 7.79
CA GLU A 123 -11.36 -29.43 8.98
C GLU A 123 -10.07 -29.36 9.81
N TRP A 124 -10.22 -29.24 11.13
CA TRP A 124 -9.15 -29.07 12.11
C TRP A 124 -8.09 -30.19 12.06
N LYS A 125 -6.90 -29.91 12.63
CA LYS A 125 -5.77 -30.86 12.73
C LYS A 125 -5.34 -31.43 11.38
N ASP A 126 -5.31 -30.57 10.36
CA ASP A 126 -4.87 -30.91 9.00
C ASP A 126 -5.61 -32.12 8.40
N GLN A 127 -6.86 -32.35 8.82
CA GLN A 127 -7.70 -33.42 8.28
C GLN A 127 -8.15 -33.13 6.85
N VAL A 128 -8.63 -31.91 6.60
CA VAL A 128 -9.01 -31.44 5.27
C VAL A 128 -8.60 -29.97 5.13
N TYR A 129 -7.76 -29.67 4.16
CA TYR A 129 -7.28 -28.31 3.92
C TYR A 129 -6.95 -28.08 2.45
N VAL A 130 -6.84 -26.80 2.08
CA VAL A 130 -6.34 -26.36 0.78
C VAL A 130 -5.14 -25.45 1.01
N ASP A 131 -3.98 -25.80 0.49
CA ASP A 131 -2.82 -24.91 0.43
C ASP A 131 -2.84 -24.19 -0.92
N VAL A 132 -2.86 -22.87 -0.90
CA VAL A 132 -2.91 -22.03 -2.10
C VAL A 132 -1.61 -21.27 -2.22
N THR A 133 -0.81 -21.61 -3.22
CA THR A 133 0.47 -20.97 -3.48
C THR A 133 0.35 -20.06 -4.69
N TYR A 134 0.66 -18.78 -4.49
CA TYR A 134 0.81 -17.81 -5.56
C TYR A 134 2.29 -17.70 -5.90
N THR A 135 2.64 -17.89 -7.17
CA THR A 135 3.99 -17.69 -7.68
C THR A 135 3.99 -16.58 -8.71
N ILE A 136 4.64 -15.46 -8.41
CA ILE A 136 4.85 -14.35 -9.32
C ILE A 136 5.92 -14.78 -10.32
N VAL A 137 5.51 -14.95 -11.58
CA VAL A 137 6.40 -15.40 -12.66
C VAL A 137 7.12 -14.22 -13.28
N ASP A 138 6.37 -13.13 -13.51
CA ASP A 138 6.85 -11.84 -14.00
C ASP A 138 5.87 -10.73 -13.56
N GLU A 139 6.11 -9.49 -13.98
CA GLU A 139 5.24 -8.34 -13.66
C GLU A 139 3.78 -8.51 -14.15
N ALA A 140 3.57 -9.35 -15.16
CA ALA A 140 2.28 -9.54 -15.80
C ALA A 140 1.58 -10.84 -15.42
N THR A 141 2.23 -11.77 -14.72
CA THR A 141 1.79 -13.16 -14.66
C THR A 141 2.00 -13.81 -13.30
N VAL A 142 0.96 -14.49 -12.82
CA VAL A 142 1.00 -15.25 -11.56
C VAL A 142 0.42 -16.64 -11.78
N LEU A 143 1.15 -17.67 -11.36
CA LEU A 143 0.62 -19.04 -11.27
C LEU A 143 -0.01 -19.24 -9.88
N VAL A 144 -1.21 -19.83 -9.85
CA VAL A 144 -1.95 -20.19 -8.64
C VAL A 144 -1.99 -21.71 -8.53
N GLU A 145 -1.30 -22.28 -7.55
CA GLU A 145 -1.32 -23.72 -7.23
C GLU A 145 -2.30 -23.95 -6.06
N MET A 146 -3.34 -24.76 -6.26
CA MET A 146 -4.39 -25.06 -5.28
C MET A 146 -4.30 -26.54 -4.90
N ARG A 147 -3.50 -26.85 -3.87
CA ARG A 147 -3.29 -28.22 -3.39
C ARG A 147 -4.39 -28.57 -2.37
N CYS A 148 -5.30 -29.44 -2.78
CA CYS A 148 -6.39 -29.93 -1.95
C CYS A 148 -6.00 -31.24 -1.27
N VAL A 149 -6.11 -31.32 0.06
CA VAL A 149 -5.66 -32.48 0.84
C VAL A 149 -6.80 -33.04 1.68
N ASN A 150 -6.95 -34.36 1.67
CA ASN A 150 -7.86 -35.12 2.51
C ASN A 150 -7.10 -36.23 3.23
N GLN A 151 -6.87 -36.07 4.53
CA GLN A 151 -6.27 -37.10 5.40
C GLN A 151 -7.32 -37.98 6.09
N THR A 152 -8.61 -37.69 5.90
CA THR A 152 -9.69 -38.47 6.52
C THR A 152 -9.83 -39.86 5.88
N ALA A 153 -10.54 -40.75 6.57
CA ALA A 153 -10.86 -42.09 6.08
C ALA A 153 -12.02 -42.11 5.06
N LEU A 154 -12.68 -40.97 4.82
CA LEU A 154 -13.83 -40.86 3.92
C LEU A 154 -13.49 -40.00 2.70
N PRO A 155 -14.14 -40.24 1.55
CA PRO A 155 -14.00 -39.36 0.41
C PRO A 155 -14.56 -37.97 0.73
N GLN A 156 -13.94 -36.93 0.16
CA GLN A 156 -14.36 -35.54 0.33
C GLN A 156 -14.60 -34.91 -1.04
N ASN A 157 -15.64 -34.08 -1.15
CA ASN A 157 -15.94 -33.30 -2.35
C ASN A 157 -15.75 -31.83 -2.04
N LEU A 158 -14.75 -31.21 -2.65
CA LEU A 158 -14.45 -29.79 -2.45
C LEU A 158 -14.97 -28.93 -3.60
N ALA A 159 -15.01 -27.63 -3.33
CA ALA A 159 -15.41 -26.55 -4.22
C ALA A 159 -14.35 -25.45 -4.08
N LEU A 160 -13.84 -24.96 -5.21
CA LEU A 160 -12.86 -23.87 -5.25
C LEU A 160 -13.46 -22.68 -5.99
N ASN A 161 -13.54 -21.53 -5.35
CA ASN A 161 -14.03 -20.29 -5.94
C ASN A 161 -12.87 -19.31 -6.05
N LEU A 162 -12.35 -19.10 -7.25
CA LEU A 162 -11.30 -18.12 -7.50
C LEU A 162 -11.96 -16.80 -7.88
N MET A 163 -12.05 -15.89 -6.91
CA MET A 163 -12.83 -14.66 -7.00
C MET A 163 -11.92 -13.45 -7.23
N ALA A 164 -12.23 -12.69 -8.27
CA ALA A 164 -11.51 -11.49 -8.66
C ALA A 164 -12.39 -10.24 -8.56
N ASN A 165 -11.89 -9.15 -7.98
CA ASN A 165 -12.58 -7.87 -7.92
C ASN A 165 -11.61 -6.69 -8.02
N VAL A 166 -12.13 -5.52 -8.36
CA VAL A 166 -11.42 -4.24 -8.18
C VAL A 166 -11.86 -3.58 -6.88
N VAL A 167 -10.91 -2.93 -6.19
CA VAL A 167 -11.13 -2.16 -4.97
C VAL A 167 -10.77 -0.70 -5.24
N SER A 168 -11.71 0.20 -4.95
CA SER A 168 -11.50 1.65 -5.06
C SER A 168 -10.53 2.14 -3.99
N PRO A 169 -9.81 3.25 -4.22
CA PRO A 169 -9.14 3.96 -3.13
C PRO A 169 -10.17 4.42 -2.08
N SER A 170 -9.70 4.67 -0.85
CA SER A 170 -10.54 5.25 0.20
C SER A 170 -11.03 6.65 -0.14
N ILE A 171 -10.24 7.38 -0.94
CA ILE A 171 -10.58 8.70 -1.45
C ILE A 171 -10.57 8.62 -2.97
N TYR A 172 -11.75 8.84 -3.55
CA TYR A 172 -11.95 8.89 -4.99
C TYR A 172 -12.63 10.22 -5.34
N PRO A 173 -11.91 11.15 -5.98
CA PRO A 173 -12.43 12.49 -6.27
C PRO A 173 -13.76 12.45 -7.04
N THR A 174 -14.73 13.22 -6.59
CA THR A 174 -16.03 13.37 -7.27
C THR A 174 -16.01 14.45 -8.34
N ASN A 175 -14.96 15.26 -8.37
CA ASN A 175 -14.74 16.31 -9.34
C ASN A 175 -13.36 16.14 -9.97
N GLN A 176 -13.27 16.49 -11.25
CA GLN A 176 -12.03 16.53 -11.99
C GLN A 176 -11.91 17.86 -12.71
N ILE A 177 -10.68 18.26 -13.02
CA ILE A 177 -10.37 19.44 -13.80
C ILE A 177 -9.73 19.03 -15.12
N ALA A 178 -10.27 19.58 -16.21
CA ALA A 178 -9.67 19.46 -17.53
C ALA A 178 -9.09 20.82 -17.92
N THR A 179 -7.78 20.84 -18.21
CA THR A 179 -7.11 21.99 -18.80
C THR A 179 -6.84 21.74 -20.29
N SER A 180 -6.82 22.80 -21.09
CA SER A 180 -6.54 22.69 -22.53
C SER A 180 -5.62 23.83 -22.99
N GLY A 181 -4.90 23.58 -24.09
CA GLY A 181 -3.90 24.51 -24.59
C GLY A 181 -2.81 24.78 -23.55
N ALA A 182 -2.59 26.07 -23.26
CA ALA A 182 -1.55 26.55 -22.34
C ALA A 182 -2.00 26.65 -20.87
N ALA A 183 -3.26 26.35 -20.56
CA ALA A 183 -3.75 26.39 -19.17
C ALA A 183 -3.23 25.19 -18.35
N SER A 184 -2.99 25.40 -17.05
CA SER A 184 -2.51 24.35 -16.15
C SER A 184 -3.16 24.39 -14.77
N TRP A 185 -3.20 23.22 -14.12
CA TRP A 185 -3.68 23.02 -12.76
C TRP A 185 -2.51 22.71 -11.83
N ILE A 186 -2.51 23.32 -10.65
CA ILE A 186 -1.55 23.07 -9.57
C ILE A 186 -2.36 22.80 -8.32
N ASN A 187 -2.24 21.59 -7.76
CA ASN A 187 -2.92 21.27 -6.51
C ASN A 187 -2.34 22.10 -5.36
N ALA A 188 -3.18 22.53 -4.42
CA ALA A 188 -2.74 23.36 -3.30
C ALA A 188 -1.63 22.73 -2.45
N THR A 189 -1.56 21.40 -2.36
CA THR A 189 -0.50 20.73 -1.58
C THR A 189 0.85 20.71 -2.30
N GLN A 190 0.93 21.17 -3.56
CA GLN A 190 2.19 21.33 -4.31
C GLN A 190 2.85 22.69 -4.05
N TYR A 191 2.62 23.27 -2.88
CA TYR A 191 3.25 24.52 -2.48
C TYR A 191 4.77 24.37 -2.36
N LYS A 192 5.48 25.46 -2.65
CA LYS A 192 6.89 25.62 -2.33
C LYS A 192 7.10 25.81 -0.83
N SER A 193 6.26 26.64 -0.21
CA SER A 193 6.24 26.83 1.23
C SER A 193 4.83 27.11 1.74
N LEU A 194 4.56 26.61 2.94
CA LEU A 194 3.37 26.91 3.72
C LEU A 194 3.82 27.30 5.13
N GLU A 195 3.61 28.55 5.49
CA GLU A 195 3.99 29.10 6.78
C GLU A 195 2.75 29.53 7.54
N LEU A 196 2.57 28.96 8.73
CA LEU A 196 1.50 29.32 9.65
C LEU A 196 2.07 30.22 10.73
N THR A 197 1.41 31.35 11.00
CA THR A 197 1.81 32.29 12.04
C THR A 197 1.71 31.63 13.40
N LYS A 198 0.62 30.90 13.64
CA LYS A 198 0.42 30.11 14.85
C LYS A 198 0.87 28.67 14.63
N LYS A 199 2.05 28.34 15.14
CA LYS A 199 2.63 27.00 15.03
C LYS A 199 2.08 26.09 16.12
N SER A 200 1.40 25.01 15.72
CA SER A 200 0.94 23.97 16.65
C SER A 200 2.13 23.12 17.13
N PRO A 201 1.99 22.34 18.21
CA PRO A 201 3.02 21.37 18.61
C PRO A 201 3.35 20.34 17.52
N ARG A 202 2.44 20.12 16.56
CA ARG A 202 2.59 19.19 15.42
C ARG A 202 3.15 19.87 14.17
N TYR A 203 3.55 21.14 14.26
CA TYR A 203 3.97 21.92 13.10
C TYR A 203 5.15 21.30 12.32
N ASN A 204 6.09 20.65 13.02
CA ASN A 204 7.21 19.90 12.41
C ASN A 204 7.05 18.37 12.56
N LEU A 205 5.84 17.90 12.89
CA LEU A 205 5.54 16.50 13.14
C LEU A 205 4.08 16.22 12.75
N VAL A 206 3.81 16.36 11.45
CA VAL A 206 2.47 16.17 10.92
C VAL A 206 2.12 14.68 10.98
N TYR A 207 0.90 14.39 11.43
CA TYR A 207 0.41 13.03 11.61
C TYR A 207 0.33 12.29 10.26
N ASP A 208 0.62 10.99 10.27
CA ASP A 208 0.60 10.12 9.08
C ASP A 208 1.53 10.55 7.95
N GLY A 209 2.50 11.43 8.22
CA GLY A 209 3.36 11.98 7.17
C GLY A 209 2.58 12.79 6.14
N GLN A 210 1.45 13.39 6.50
CA GLN A 210 0.78 14.38 5.64
C GLN A 210 1.65 15.65 5.48
N LEU A 211 1.42 16.40 4.42
CA LEU A 211 2.01 17.73 4.26
C LEU A 211 1.34 18.72 5.24
N ARG A 212 2.05 19.79 5.63
CA ARG A 212 1.45 20.81 6.52
C ARG A 212 0.18 21.38 5.87
N GLY A 213 -0.88 21.49 6.67
CA GLY A 213 -2.17 21.99 6.21
C GLY A 213 -2.91 21.06 5.24
N GLU A 214 -2.36 19.91 4.88
CA GLU A 214 -3.04 18.95 3.99
C GLU A 214 -4.31 18.41 4.64
N VAL A 215 -5.40 18.41 3.88
CA VAL A 215 -6.62 17.68 4.17
C VAL A 215 -6.97 16.84 2.95
N ARG A 216 -7.57 15.66 3.19
CA ARG A 216 -7.97 14.75 2.13
C ARG A 216 -9.47 14.52 2.16
N GLY A 217 -10.09 14.39 0.99
CA GLY A 217 -11.54 14.28 0.85
C GLY A 217 -11.98 14.11 -0.60
N ASN A 218 -13.12 13.45 -0.80
CA ASN A 218 -13.65 13.14 -2.13
C ASN A 218 -14.10 14.41 -2.89
N GLU A 219 -14.44 15.48 -2.18
CA GLU A 219 -14.89 16.72 -2.80
C GLU A 219 -13.77 17.51 -3.49
N PHE A 220 -12.51 17.25 -3.10
CA PHE A 220 -11.34 17.96 -3.60
C PHE A 220 -10.86 17.33 -4.91
N ILE A 221 -10.48 18.17 -5.86
CA ILE A 221 -9.71 17.75 -7.03
C ILE A 221 -8.41 17.10 -6.53
N ASP A 222 -8.03 15.97 -7.13
CA ASP A 222 -6.93 15.08 -6.71
C ASP A 222 -7.07 14.51 -5.28
N GLY A 223 -8.22 14.70 -4.64
CA GLY A 223 -8.54 14.14 -3.33
C GLY A 223 -7.85 14.84 -2.16
N LYS A 224 -7.24 16.01 -2.39
CA LYS A 224 -6.48 16.75 -1.39
C LYS A 224 -6.50 18.28 -1.59
N ALA A 225 -6.35 19.01 -0.49
CA ALA A 225 -6.38 20.46 -0.41
C ALA A 225 -5.49 20.98 0.74
N VAL A 226 -5.23 22.28 0.76
CA VAL A 226 -4.67 22.99 1.93
C VAL A 226 -5.82 23.60 2.72
N ALA A 227 -5.95 23.21 3.99
CA ALA A 227 -6.96 23.71 4.91
C ALA A 227 -6.41 23.70 6.36
N GLY A 228 -7.16 23.14 7.31
CA GLY A 228 -6.69 22.98 8.69
C GLY A 228 -6.56 24.28 9.48
N GLY A 229 -7.33 25.31 9.09
CA GLY A 229 -7.31 26.62 9.75
C GLY A 229 -6.44 27.67 9.07
N PHE A 230 -5.82 27.35 7.92
CA PHE A 230 -5.11 28.32 7.09
C PHE A 230 -5.97 29.57 6.81
N GLY A 231 -5.42 30.75 7.08
CA GLY A 231 -6.10 32.04 6.86
C GLY A 231 -6.79 32.61 8.10
N ASN A 232 -6.85 31.87 9.21
CA ASN A 232 -7.34 32.41 10.47
C ASN A 232 -6.44 33.51 11.01
N GLU A 233 -5.12 33.34 10.90
CA GLU A 233 -4.14 34.23 11.50
C GLU A 233 -3.55 35.16 10.42
N ALA A 234 -3.45 36.45 10.74
CA ALA A 234 -2.74 37.39 9.89
C ALA A 234 -1.27 36.97 9.77
N GLY A 235 -0.77 36.86 8.55
CA GLY A 235 0.59 36.39 8.24
C GLY A 235 0.68 34.92 7.81
N ASP A 236 -0.39 34.13 7.95
CA ASP A 236 -0.44 32.79 7.34
C ASP A 236 -0.18 32.94 5.84
N SER A 237 0.76 32.16 5.29
CA SER A 237 1.12 32.31 3.88
C SER A 237 1.44 31.00 3.18
N VAL A 238 1.09 30.96 1.91
CA VAL A 238 1.40 29.84 1.00
C VAL A 238 2.01 30.39 -0.27
N SER A 239 3.06 29.74 -0.78
CA SER A 239 3.72 30.13 -2.02
C SER A 239 3.86 28.97 -3.00
N TYR A 240 3.83 29.29 -4.29
CA TYR A 240 3.91 28.32 -5.38
C TYR A 240 4.88 28.83 -6.45
N ASP A 241 5.69 27.92 -6.99
CA ASP A 241 6.43 28.17 -8.22
C ASP A 241 5.54 27.79 -9.41
N LEU A 242 5.38 28.71 -10.36
CA LEU A 242 4.49 28.57 -11.50
C LEU A 242 5.31 28.32 -12.77
N LYS A 243 4.92 27.31 -13.55
CA LYS A 243 5.53 27.00 -14.85
C LYS A 243 4.92 27.91 -15.92
N ILE A 244 5.45 29.13 -16.02
CA ILE A 244 5.03 30.14 -17.01
C ILE A 244 6.14 30.34 -18.04
N ASP A 245 5.84 30.01 -19.29
CA ASP A 245 6.75 30.13 -20.43
C ASP A 245 6.86 31.58 -20.93
N GLU A 246 7.92 31.89 -21.68
CA GLU A 246 8.12 33.22 -22.31
C GLU A 246 7.03 33.57 -23.33
N ALA A 247 6.26 32.61 -23.82
CA ALA A 247 5.09 32.85 -24.65
C ALA A 247 3.83 33.23 -23.84
N GLN A 248 3.86 33.04 -22.52
CA GLN A 248 2.72 33.17 -21.59
C GLN A 248 2.88 34.39 -20.68
N ARG A 249 3.43 35.50 -21.21
CA ARG A 249 3.87 36.67 -20.42
C ARG A 249 2.75 37.42 -19.69
N SER A 250 1.49 37.12 -19.96
CA SER A 250 0.35 37.70 -19.24
C SER A 250 -0.83 36.73 -19.21
N GLY A 251 -1.69 36.86 -18.19
CA GLY A 251 -2.82 35.98 -17.98
C GLY A 251 -3.47 36.17 -16.62
N ASN A 252 -4.16 35.14 -16.13
CA ASN A 252 -4.74 35.09 -14.80
C ASN A 252 -4.30 33.83 -14.05
N VAL A 253 -4.01 33.97 -12.77
CA VAL A 253 -3.95 32.85 -11.83
C VAL A 253 -5.27 32.85 -11.04
N LYS A 254 -6.06 31.80 -11.18
CA LYS A 254 -7.30 31.63 -10.41
C LYS A 254 -7.04 30.78 -9.18
N LEU A 255 -7.33 31.32 -8.01
CA LEU A 255 -7.36 30.55 -6.77
C LEU A 255 -8.72 29.87 -6.66
N TYR A 256 -8.74 28.53 -6.61
CA TYR A 256 -9.94 27.73 -6.43
C TYR A 256 -10.07 27.32 -4.94
N TYR A 257 -11.08 27.87 -4.27
CA TYR A 257 -11.18 27.84 -2.80
C TYR A 257 -12.61 27.63 -2.30
N ARG A 258 -12.76 27.18 -1.06
CA ARG A 258 -14.03 27.07 -0.34
C ARG A 258 -13.92 27.75 1.02
N MET A 259 -14.97 28.46 1.40
CA MET A 259 -15.11 29.07 2.72
C MET A 259 -16.54 28.91 3.22
N LYS A 260 -16.72 28.95 4.55
CA LYS A 260 -18.03 28.98 5.17
C LYS A 260 -18.84 30.16 4.63
N LYS A 261 -20.14 29.94 4.39
CA LYS A 261 -21.05 30.99 3.94
C LYS A 261 -20.94 32.26 4.81
N ASP A 262 -20.87 33.41 4.14
CA ASP A 262 -20.78 34.75 4.71
C ASP A 262 -19.44 35.09 5.40
N ALA A 263 -18.49 34.15 5.46
CA ALA A 263 -17.13 34.44 5.91
C ALA A 263 -16.37 35.27 4.87
N LYS A 264 -15.45 36.12 5.35
CA LYS A 264 -14.62 36.98 4.50
C LYS A 264 -13.19 36.99 5.02
N VAL A 265 -12.23 37.01 4.11
CA VAL A 265 -10.82 37.17 4.43
C VAL A 265 -10.11 37.82 3.25
N SER A 266 -9.15 38.66 3.55
CA SER A 266 -8.33 39.34 2.55
C SER A 266 -6.95 38.70 2.49
N PHE A 267 -6.40 38.52 1.30
CA PHE A 267 -5.05 38.06 1.08
C PHE A 267 -4.25 39.12 0.34
N HIS A 268 -3.06 39.43 0.83
CA HIS A 268 -2.07 40.17 0.06
C HIS A 268 -1.30 39.18 -0.82
N VAL A 269 -1.34 39.41 -2.13
CA VAL A 269 -0.73 38.56 -3.15
C VAL A 269 0.53 39.24 -3.64
N THR A 270 1.67 38.56 -3.52
CA THR A 270 3.00 39.06 -3.92
C THR A 270 3.70 38.11 -4.89
N GLY A 271 4.75 38.60 -5.56
CA GLY A 271 5.58 37.87 -6.51
C GLY A 271 5.17 38.15 -7.95
N LEU A 272 4.41 37.25 -8.55
CA LEU A 272 3.88 37.38 -9.92
C LEU A 272 2.85 38.52 -10.06
N ALA A 273 2.23 38.92 -8.96
CA ALA A 273 1.37 40.09 -8.84
C ALA A 273 1.66 40.80 -7.52
N ASP A 274 1.22 42.05 -7.37
CA ASP A 274 1.28 42.82 -6.12
C ASP A 274 -0.07 43.52 -5.92
N GLN A 275 -0.97 42.87 -5.19
CA GLN A 275 -2.33 43.37 -4.94
C GLN A 275 -2.98 42.71 -3.73
N THR A 276 -4.12 43.24 -3.29
CA THR A 276 -4.98 42.59 -2.29
C THR A 276 -6.19 41.97 -2.97
N VAL A 277 -6.55 40.76 -2.56
CA VAL A 277 -7.76 40.07 -3.02
C VAL A 277 -8.65 39.72 -1.84
N ASP A 278 -9.95 39.93 -2.01
CA ASP A 278 -10.96 39.64 -0.99
C ASP A 278 -11.71 38.35 -1.35
N LEU A 279 -11.64 37.37 -0.47
CA LEU A 279 -12.35 36.10 -0.61
C LEU A 279 -13.66 36.18 0.17
N VAL A 280 -14.74 35.71 -0.44
CA VAL A 280 -16.08 35.67 0.15
C VAL A 280 -16.62 34.25 0.09
N GLY A 281 -16.99 33.71 1.25
CA GLY A 281 -17.50 32.37 1.35
C GLY A 281 -18.96 32.25 0.98
N THR A 282 -19.27 31.29 0.10
CA THR A 282 -20.64 30.91 -0.28
C THR A 282 -21.06 29.58 0.34
N GLY A 283 -20.13 28.86 0.97
CA GLY A 283 -20.29 27.47 1.38
C GLY A 283 -19.99 26.46 0.28
N LYS A 284 -19.66 26.92 -0.95
CA LYS A 284 -19.25 26.10 -2.08
C LYS A 284 -17.85 26.50 -2.53
N PHE A 285 -17.30 25.74 -3.48
CA PHE A 285 -16.07 26.15 -4.13
C PHE A 285 -16.32 27.32 -5.09
N GLU A 286 -15.43 28.30 -5.03
CA GLU A 286 -15.45 29.53 -5.82
C GLU A 286 -14.06 29.77 -6.43
N THR A 287 -13.98 30.68 -7.39
CA THR A 287 -12.72 31.12 -7.97
C THR A 287 -12.54 32.62 -7.82
N ILE A 288 -11.33 33.07 -7.48
CA ILE A 288 -10.93 34.47 -7.59
C ILE A 288 -9.72 34.59 -8.53
N SER A 289 -9.77 35.56 -9.44
CA SER A 289 -8.74 35.79 -10.46
C SER A 289 -7.71 36.81 -9.99
N VAL A 290 -6.44 36.46 -10.13
CA VAL A 290 -5.28 37.35 -9.92
C VAL A 290 -4.63 37.56 -11.29
N PRO A 291 -4.82 38.72 -11.94
CA PRO A 291 -4.15 39.01 -13.21
C PRO A 291 -2.64 39.13 -13.00
N TYR A 292 -1.86 38.67 -13.98
CA TYR A 292 -0.41 38.79 -13.98
C TYR A 292 0.17 39.31 -15.31
N SER A 293 1.36 39.90 -15.21
CA SER A 293 2.20 40.25 -16.36
C SER A 293 3.68 40.17 -16.00
N LEU A 294 4.45 39.40 -16.78
CA LEU A 294 5.90 39.29 -16.64
C LEU A 294 6.65 40.58 -16.96
N GLU A 295 5.98 41.57 -17.56
CA GLU A 295 6.54 42.92 -17.73
C GLU A 295 6.55 43.71 -16.42
N LYS A 296 5.58 43.44 -15.54
CA LYS A 296 5.45 44.10 -14.24
C LYS A 296 6.26 43.40 -13.15
N SER A 297 6.44 42.09 -13.26
CA SER A 297 7.27 41.29 -12.36
C SER A 297 7.88 40.12 -13.11
N ALA A 298 9.21 40.02 -13.11
CA ALA A 298 9.90 38.87 -13.72
C ALA A 298 9.80 37.59 -12.86
N GLU A 299 9.21 37.67 -11.67
CA GLU A 299 9.05 36.52 -10.80
C GLU A 299 8.06 35.51 -11.39
N ARG A 300 8.39 34.22 -11.26
CA ARG A 300 7.52 33.10 -11.65
C ARG A 300 6.95 32.39 -10.43
N SER A 301 6.86 33.09 -9.30
CA SER A 301 6.29 32.56 -8.06
C SER A 301 5.14 33.45 -7.60
N ILE A 302 4.13 32.85 -6.96
CA ILE A 302 3.02 33.59 -6.38
C ILE A 302 2.91 33.23 -4.90
N LYS A 303 2.74 34.24 -4.05
CA LYS A 303 2.55 34.06 -2.61
C LYS A 303 1.23 34.71 -2.20
N PHE A 304 0.41 33.97 -1.47
CA PHE A 304 -0.79 34.47 -0.82
C PHE A 304 -0.51 34.59 0.68
N ALA A 305 -0.58 35.80 1.23
CA ALA A 305 -0.44 36.06 2.67
C ALA A 305 -1.77 36.57 3.24
N SER A 306 -2.35 35.82 4.18
CA SER A 306 -3.62 36.14 4.81
C SER A 306 -3.49 37.37 5.70
N GLN A 307 -4.54 38.22 5.69
CA GLN A 307 -4.73 39.29 6.66
C GLN A 307 -5.51 38.83 7.91
N GLY A 308 -5.83 37.53 8.00
CA GLY A 308 -6.51 36.92 9.14
C GLY A 308 -8.03 37.10 9.15
N GLY A 309 -8.70 36.33 10.01
CA GLY A 309 -10.12 36.50 10.33
C GLY A 309 -11.03 35.31 9.99
N ALA A 310 -10.69 34.50 8.98
CA ALA A 310 -11.49 33.32 8.64
C ALA A 310 -10.65 32.23 7.96
N PRO A 311 -10.96 30.94 8.20
CA PRO A 311 -10.24 29.85 7.57
C PRO A 311 -10.68 29.69 6.11
N VAL A 312 -9.73 29.28 5.26
CA VAL A 312 -9.95 29.00 3.84
C VAL A 312 -9.45 27.61 3.51
N GLU A 313 -10.24 26.89 2.73
CA GLU A 313 -9.81 25.66 2.09
C GLU A 313 -9.40 25.98 0.66
N ILE A 314 -8.12 25.80 0.32
CA ILE A 314 -7.60 26.01 -1.03
C ILE A 314 -7.44 24.64 -1.66
N ASN A 315 -8.15 24.39 -2.77
CA ASN A 315 -7.97 23.13 -3.50
C ASN A 315 -6.82 23.23 -4.52
N GLY A 316 -6.62 24.41 -5.13
CA GLY A 316 -5.46 24.65 -5.98
C GLY A 316 -5.53 25.94 -6.79
N LEU A 317 -4.58 26.07 -7.71
CA LEU A 317 -4.43 27.19 -8.64
C LEU A 317 -4.68 26.74 -10.07
N ILE A 318 -5.39 27.56 -10.84
CA ILE A 318 -5.56 27.42 -12.28
C ILE A 318 -4.80 28.55 -12.95
N VAL A 319 -3.74 28.24 -13.68
CA VAL A 319 -2.98 29.22 -14.46
C VAL A 319 -3.58 29.28 -15.86
N VAL A 320 -4.09 30.45 -16.24
CA VAL A 320 -4.75 30.69 -17.53
C VAL A 320 -4.03 31.82 -18.26
N PRO A 321 -3.05 31.52 -19.14
CA PRO A 321 -2.42 32.51 -20.00
C PRO A 321 -3.44 33.22 -20.90
N ASN A 322 -3.15 34.45 -21.30
CA ASN A 322 -4.02 35.19 -22.23
C ASN A 322 -4.21 34.42 -23.55
N GLY A 323 -5.47 34.29 -23.97
CA GLY A 323 -5.86 33.52 -25.15
C GLY A 323 -5.95 32.00 -24.94
N ALA A 324 -5.58 31.48 -23.76
CA ALA A 324 -5.82 30.07 -23.42
C ALA A 324 -7.32 29.86 -23.07
N PRO A 325 -7.90 28.71 -23.43
CA PRO A 325 -9.23 28.36 -22.95
C PRO A 325 -9.27 28.21 -21.43
N GLU A 326 -10.43 28.51 -20.86
CA GLU A 326 -10.68 28.29 -19.44
C GLU A 326 -10.66 26.80 -19.07
N ALA A 327 -10.18 26.50 -17.87
CA ALA A 327 -10.27 25.16 -17.32
C ALA A 327 -11.72 24.79 -16.99
N GLN A 328 -12.08 23.54 -17.23
CA GLN A 328 -13.42 23.04 -16.95
C GLN A 328 -13.37 22.10 -15.75
N ILE A 329 -14.10 22.46 -14.69
CA ILE A 329 -14.33 21.59 -13.53
C ILE A 329 -15.65 20.87 -13.77
N THR A 330 -15.59 19.54 -13.78
CA THR A 330 -16.75 18.68 -14.05
C THR A 330 -16.82 17.56 -13.04
N ALA A 331 -17.99 16.93 -12.91
CA ALA A 331 -18.11 15.71 -12.13
C ALA A 331 -17.18 14.63 -12.70
N ALA A 332 -16.40 13.99 -11.83
CA ALA A 332 -15.60 12.84 -12.21
C ALA A 332 -16.52 11.63 -12.46
N PRO A 333 -16.16 10.73 -13.39
CA PRO A 333 -16.89 9.48 -13.58
C PRO A 333 -16.95 8.70 -12.26
N ALA A 334 -18.11 8.12 -11.94
CA ALA A 334 -18.21 7.27 -10.75
C ALA A 334 -17.27 6.06 -10.88
N PHE A 335 -16.68 5.63 -9.75
CA PHE A 335 -15.82 4.44 -9.76
C PHE A 335 -16.65 3.20 -10.06
N ASN A 336 -16.43 2.60 -11.23
CA ASN A 336 -17.16 1.41 -11.65
C ASN A 336 -16.40 0.14 -11.24
N VAL A 337 -16.97 -0.61 -10.29
CA VAL A 337 -16.43 -1.90 -9.85
C VAL A 337 -16.80 -3.06 -10.78
N GLN A 338 -17.71 -2.87 -11.73
CA GLN A 338 -18.20 -3.92 -12.60
C GLN A 338 -17.32 -4.12 -13.83
N PRO A 339 -16.75 -5.33 -14.05
CA PRO A 339 -15.97 -5.59 -15.25
C PRO A 339 -16.86 -5.90 -16.44
N LYS A 340 -16.39 -5.53 -17.63
CA LYS A 340 -16.81 -6.16 -18.88
C LYS A 340 -16.09 -7.50 -19.00
N ILE A 341 -16.86 -8.58 -19.08
CA ILE A 341 -16.36 -9.97 -19.06
C ILE A 341 -16.38 -10.55 -20.47
N LYS A 342 -15.26 -11.13 -20.90
CA LYS A 342 -15.16 -11.95 -22.13
C LYS A 342 -14.70 -13.36 -21.76
N GLU A 343 -15.60 -14.33 -21.85
CA GLU A 343 -15.31 -15.73 -21.55
C GLU A 343 -14.97 -16.55 -22.80
N ASN A 344 -14.10 -17.54 -22.63
CA ASN A 344 -13.88 -18.63 -23.57
C ASN A 344 -13.86 -19.96 -22.80
N ARG A 345 -15.02 -20.64 -22.76
CA ARG A 345 -15.21 -21.87 -21.98
C ARG A 345 -14.39 -23.05 -22.53
N THR A 346 -14.17 -23.11 -23.84
CA THR A 346 -13.35 -24.19 -24.46
C THR A 346 -11.89 -24.06 -24.08
N ALA A 347 -11.35 -22.84 -24.12
CA ALA A 347 -9.98 -22.55 -23.70
C ALA A 347 -9.83 -22.46 -22.17
N LYS A 348 -10.95 -22.47 -21.42
CA LYS A 348 -11.00 -22.27 -19.95
C LYS A 348 -10.33 -20.97 -19.53
N THR A 349 -10.70 -19.87 -20.20
CA THR A 349 -10.17 -18.53 -19.92
C THR A 349 -11.28 -17.49 -19.78
N VAL A 350 -11.00 -16.45 -19.01
CA VAL A 350 -11.83 -15.24 -18.91
C VAL A 350 -10.96 -13.99 -18.93
N GLN A 351 -11.46 -12.92 -19.54
CA GLN A 351 -10.87 -11.59 -19.50
C GLN A 351 -11.84 -10.60 -18.87
N LEU A 352 -11.28 -9.69 -18.07
CA LEU A 352 -11.97 -8.66 -17.30
C LEU A 352 -11.41 -7.30 -17.70
N LYS A 353 -12.30 -6.37 -18.06
CA LYS A 353 -11.95 -4.97 -18.32
C LYS A 353 -12.79 -4.05 -17.44
N TYR A 354 -12.11 -3.27 -16.60
CA TYR A 354 -12.72 -2.21 -15.80
C TYR A 354 -12.57 -0.87 -16.51
N ASP A 355 -13.55 0.01 -16.37
CA ASP A 355 -13.53 1.32 -17.03
C ASP A 355 -12.47 2.26 -16.43
N THR A 356 -12.18 2.10 -15.13
CA THR A 356 -11.28 2.96 -14.35
C THR A 356 -9.82 2.49 -14.34
N ILE A 357 -9.51 1.34 -14.94
CA ILE A 357 -8.15 0.79 -14.99
C ILE A 357 -7.73 0.62 -16.45
N PRO A 358 -6.53 1.08 -16.87
CA PRO A 358 -6.07 0.93 -18.26
C PRO A 358 -5.87 -0.55 -18.67
N ASN A 359 -5.34 -1.37 -17.76
CA ASN A 359 -5.01 -2.77 -18.03
C ASN A 359 -6.27 -3.65 -18.16
N PHE A 360 -6.14 -4.71 -18.95
CA PHE A 360 -7.00 -5.88 -18.89
C PHE A 360 -6.44 -6.85 -17.85
N TYR A 361 -7.34 -7.58 -17.19
CA TYR A 361 -6.99 -8.73 -16.37
C TYR A 361 -7.55 -10.00 -16.98
N GLY A 362 -6.93 -11.13 -16.69
CA GLY A 362 -7.39 -12.42 -17.17
C GLY A 362 -7.11 -13.54 -16.19
N MET A 363 -7.94 -14.59 -16.27
CA MET A 363 -7.76 -15.81 -15.49
C MET A 363 -7.91 -17.03 -16.41
N ALA A 364 -7.04 -18.02 -16.22
CA ALA A 364 -7.15 -19.36 -16.79
C ALA A 364 -7.15 -20.39 -15.66
N TRP A 365 -7.72 -21.57 -15.90
CA TRP A 365 -7.78 -22.64 -14.90
C TRP A 365 -7.74 -24.02 -15.54
N ASP A 366 -7.26 -24.98 -14.76
CA ASP A 366 -7.48 -26.40 -15.03
C ASP A 366 -8.71 -26.93 -14.28
N GLY A 367 -9.14 -28.15 -14.63
CA GLY A 367 -10.38 -28.75 -14.13
C GLY A 367 -11.50 -28.73 -15.16
N ASP A 368 -12.24 -29.82 -15.25
CA ASP A 368 -13.21 -30.06 -16.33
C ASP A 368 -14.62 -29.61 -15.98
N SER A 369 -14.94 -29.54 -14.69
CA SER A 369 -16.24 -29.09 -14.21
C SER A 369 -16.09 -27.76 -13.48
N PHE A 370 -16.64 -26.71 -14.11
CA PHE A 370 -16.55 -25.34 -13.62
C PHE A 370 -17.77 -24.52 -14.06
N GLU A 371 -18.02 -23.41 -13.38
CA GLU A 371 -18.84 -22.31 -13.91
C GLU A 371 -18.14 -20.98 -13.71
N ILE A 372 -18.45 -20.04 -14.59
CA ILE A 372 -18.06 -18.64 -14.45
C ILE A 372 -19.27 -17.92 -13.88
N ARG A 373 -19.10 -17.29 -12.71
CA ARG A 373 -20.16 -16.60 -11.99
C ARG A 373 -19.80 -15.16 -11.70
N GLU A 374 -20.83 -14.38 -11.38
CA GLU A 374 -20.72 -13.03 -10.86
C GLU A 374 -21.33 -12.98 -9.45
N VAL A 375 -20.64 -12.39 -8.48
CA VAL A 375 -21.17 -12.13 -7.13
C VAL A 375 -21.33 -10.62 -6.97
N ARG A 376 -22.58 -10.15 -6.90
CA ARG A 376 -22.93 -8.72 -6.78
C ARG A 376 -23.14 -8.32 -5.32
N ASN A 377 -22.08 -8.42 -4.54
CA ASN A 377 -22.04 -8.03 -3.14
C ASN A 377 -20.62 -7.53 -2.82
N ASP A 378 -20.47 -6.60 -1.88
CA ASP A 378 -19.16 -6.17 -1.36
C ASP A 378 -18.66 -7.06 -0.21
N GLU A 379 -19.54 -7.85 0.38
CA GLU A 379 -19.33 -8.69 1.55
C GLU A 379 -19.47 -10.17 1.17
N LEU A 380 -18.49 -11.00 1.53
CA LEU A 380 -18.45 -12.44 1.23
C LEU A 380 -18.62 -13.29 2.48
N ASP A 381 -18.24 -12.81 3.67
CA ASP A 381 -18.23 -13.58 4.92
C ASP A 381 -19.62 -14.11 5.30
N ILE A 382 -20.68 -13.33 5.12
CA ILE A 382 -22.05 -13.73 5.42
C ILE A 382 -22.78 -14.08 4.13
N TYR A 383 -22.76 -13.17 3.15
CA TYR A 383 -23.55 -13.34 1.94
C TYR A 383 -23.13 -14.58 1.15
N PHE A 384 -21.84 -14.77 0.86
CA PHE A 384 -21.40 -15.92 0.07
C PHE A 384 -21.63 -17.25 0.79
N ARG A 385 -21.50 -17.28 2.12
CA ARG A 385 -21.82 -18.48 2.92
C ARG A 385 -23.29 -18.88 2.83
N ARG A 386 -24.21 -17.91 2.72
CA ARG A 386 -25.65 -18.20 2.48
C ARG A 386 -25.87 -18.77 1.09
N MET A 387 -25.05 -18.36 0.12
CA MET A 387 -25.12 -18.82 -1.26
C MET A 387 -24.33 -20.11 -1.53
N SER A 388 -23.66 -20.71 -0.55
CA SER A 388 -22.84 -21.92 -0.75
C SER A 388 -23.60 -23.13 -1.32
N GLN A 389 -24.93 -23.17 -1.16
CA GLN A 389 -25.80 -24.20 -1.76
C GLN A 389 -26.23 -23.86 -3.20
N ASP A 390 -26.19 -22.58 -3.58
CA ASP A 390 -26.51 -22.13 -4.93
C ASP A 390 -25.34 -22.41 -5.87
N HIS A 391 -25.49 -23.49 -6.62
CA HIS A 391 -24.49 -23.99 -7.55
C HIS A 391 -24.95 -23.90 -9.02
N VAL A 392 -26.10 -23.27 -9.28
CA VAL A 392 -26.72 -23.18 -10.61
C VAL A 392 -26.78 -21.75 -11.13
N SER A 393 -26.91 -20.76 -10.24
CA SER A 393 -27.00 -19.37 -10.64
C SER A 393 -25.65 -18.87 -11.19
N LYS A 394 -25.71 -18.22 -12.35
CA LYS A 394 -24.56 -17.50 -12.93
C LYS A 394 -24.31 -16.14 -12.27
N VAL A 395 -25.35 -15.54 -11.67
CA VAL A 395 -25.26 -14.25 -10.98
C VAL A 395 -25.88 -14.39 -9.60
N LEU A 396 -25.09 -14.12 -8.57
CA LEU A 396 -25.53 -14.08 -7.18
C LEU A 396 -25.80 -12.61 -6.81
N ASN A 397 -27.07 -12.20 -6.82
CA ASN A 397 -27.47 -10.81 -6.52
C ASN A 397 -27.53 -10.53 -5.01
N GLY A 398 -26.59 -9.71 -4.52
CA GLY A 398 -26.56 -9.19 -3.16
C GLY A 398 -26.97 -7.72 -3.09
N ASN A 399 -26.21 -6.90 -2.36
CA ASN A 399 -26.49 -5.46 -2.20
C ASN A 399 -26.02 -4.59 -3.38
N GLY A 400 -25.33 -5.16 -4.38
CA GLY A 400 -24.82 -4.42 -5.53
C GLY A 400 -23.68 -3.44 -5.26
N GLN A 401 -23.11 -3.41 -4.05
CA GLN A 401 -22.02 -2.51 -3.68
C GLN A 401 -20.61 -3.08 -3.98
N GLY A 402 -20.55 -4.32 -4.47
CA GLY A 402 -19.33 -4.97 -4.91
C GLY A 402 -19.60 -5.94 -6.05
N ALA A 403 -18.53 -6.36 -6.72
CA ALA A 403 -18.58 -7.19 -7.91
C ALA A 403 -17.37 -8.13 -7.92
N TYR A 404 -17.63 -9.43 -7.79
CA TYR A 404 -16.62 -10.47 -7.94
C TYR A 404 -16.90 -11.32 -9.18
N SER A 405 -15.89 -11.48 -10.03
CA SER A 405 -15.87 -12.52 -11.06
C SER A 405 -15.33 -13.80 -10.44
N ASP A 406 -16.10 -14.88 -10.49
CA ASP A 406 -15.81 -16.13 -9.79
C ASP A 406 -15.62 -17.29 -10.77
N ILE A 407 -14.43 -17.90 -10.76
CA ILE A 407 -14.20 -19.20 -11.39
C ILE A 407 -14.51 -20.29 -10.37
N TYR A 408 -15.69 -20.87 -10.49
CA TYR A 408 -16.19 -21.86 -9.56
C TYR A 408 -15.88 -23.29 -10.05
N ILE A 409 -14.74 -23.84 -9.63
CA ILE A 409 -14.28 -25.20 -9.97
C ILE A 409 -14.91 -26.20 -9.00
N ARG A 410 -15.71 -27.15 -9.52
CA ARG A 410 -16.48 -28.09 -8.69
C ARG A 410 -17.03 -29.28 -9.48
N PRO A 411 -17.19 -30.45 -8.85
CA PRO A 411 -16.55 -30.84 -7.59
C PRO A 411 -15.07 -31.17 -7.81
N VAL A 412 -14.24 -30.93 -6.81
CA VAL A 412 -12.89 -31.51 -6.70
C VAL A 412 -13.00 -32.72 -5.78
N VAL A 413 -13.03 -33.91 -6.38
CA VAL A 413 -13.21 -35.18 -5.67
C VAL A 413 -11.87 -35.66 -5.11
N LEU A 414 -11.83 -35.91 -3.80
CA LEU A 414 -10.68 -36.47 -3.09
C LEU A 414 -11.06 -37.83 -2.50
N GLN A 415 -10.27 -38.85 -2.80
CA GLN A 415 -10.36 -40.15 -2.13
C GLN A 415 -9.88 -40.07 -0.68
N PRO A 416 -10.19 -41.06 0.19
CA PRO A 416 -9.58 -41.16 1.50
C PRO A 416 -8.04 -41.07 1.43
N ARG A 417 -7.42 -40.31 2.35
CA ARG A 417 -5.96 -40.17 2.45
C ARG A 417 -5.28 -39.82 1.13
N SER A 418 -5.85 -38.87 0.40
CA SER A 418 -5.36 -38.46 -0.91
C SER A 418 -5.23 -36.95 -1.02
N GLU A 419 -4.54 -36.52 -2.06
CA GLU A 419 -4.43 -35.13 -2.43
C GLU A 419 -4.58 -34.96 -3.93
N THR A 420 -4.96 -33.76 -4.35
CA THR A 420 -5.05 -33.38 -5.75
C THR A 420 -4.75 -31.90 -5.87
N THR A 421 -4.00 -31.52 -6.90
CA THR A 421 -3.67 -30.13 -7.18
C THR A 421 -4.43 -29.64 -8.41
N ARG A 422 -4.93 -28.41 -8.31
CA ARG A 422 -5.47 -27.63 -9.43
C ARG A 422 -4.58 -26.41 -9.65
N TYR A 423 -4.56 -25.91 -10.88
CA TYR A 423 -3.76 -24.76 -11.27
C TYR A 423 -4.64 -23.70 -11.91
N GLY A 424 -4.33 -22.44 -11.60
CA GLY A 424 -4.84 -21.27 -12.29
C GLY A 424 -3.70 -20.37 -12.75
N LEU A 425 -3.99 -19.50 -13.71
CA LEU A 425 -3.06 -18.46 -14.16
C LEU A 425 -3.78 -17.12 -14.11
N LEU A 426 -3.13 -16.11 -13.53
CA LEU A 426 -3.58 -14.72 -13.58
C LEU A 426 -2.67 -13.96 -14.54
N ALA A 427 -3.25 -13.07 -15.33
CA ALA A 427 -2.51 -12.21 -16.26
C ALA A 427 -3.03 -10.77 -16.24
N THR A 428 -2.14 -9.81 -16.48
CA THR A 428 -2.46 -8.39 -16.71
C THR A 428 -1.72 -7.84 -17.94
N GLY A 429 -2.30 -6.86 -18.63
CA GLY A 429 -1.67 -6.20 -19.79
C GLY A 429 -2.68 -5.67 -20.81
N SER A 430 -2.28 -5.61 -22.09
CA SER A 430 -3.23 -5.39 -23.18
C SER A 430 -4.15 -6.61 -23.37
N ALA A 431 -5.27 -6.43 -24.07
CA ALA A 431 -6.19 -7.53 -24.35
C ALA A 431 -5.50 -8.71 -25.07
N GLU A 432 -4.65 -8.42 -26.05
CA GLU A 432 -3.91 -9.41 -26.85
C GLU A 432 -2.85 -10.11 -26.00
N ALA A 433 -2.11 -9.34 -25.18
CA ALA A 433 -1.07 -9.87 -24.30
C ALA A 433 -1.68 -10.81 -23.24
N VAL A 434 -2.80 -10.41 -22.63
CA VAL A 434 -3.54 -11.27 -21.70
C VAL A 434 -4.02 -12.53 -22.40
N THR A 435 -4.65 -12.42 -23.58
CA THR A 435 -5.12 -13.59 -24.36
C THR A 435 -4.00 -14.60 -24.58
N LYS A 436 -2.83 -14.13 -25.02
CA LYS A 436 -1.67 -14.97 -25.29
C LYS A 436 -1.20 -15.68 -24.03
N ARG A 437 -0.96 -14.93 -22.94
CA ARG A 437 -0.45 -15.47 -21.67
C ARG A 437 -1.38 -16.53 -21.08
N LEU A 438 -2.69 -16.31 -21.14
CA LEU A 438 -3.67 -17.29 -20.63
C LEU A 438 -3.62 -18.62 -21.39
N GLY A 439 -3.21 -18.62 -22.67
CA GLY A 439 -2.99 -19.84 -23.45
C GLY A 439 -1.77 -20.65 -23.03
N ASP A 440 -0.85 -20.07 -22.27
CA ASP A 440 0.44 -20.67 -21.89
C ASP A 440 0.41 -21.33 -20.50
N LEU A 441 -0.78 -21.59 -19.91
CA LEU A 441 -0.92 -22.15 -18.56
C LEU A 441 -0.03 -23.39 -18.32
N GLU A 442 -0.07 -24.39 -19.20
CA GLU A 442 0.71 -25.62 -19.02
C GLU A 442 2.22 -25.41 -19.18
N ALA A 443 2.63 -24.50 -20.07
CA ALA A 443 4.03 -24.14 -20.26
C ALA A 443 4.59 -23.42 -19.03
N ILE A 444 3.87 -22.42 -18.52
CA ILE A 444 4.24 -21.64 -17.32
C ILE A 444 4.24 -22.54 -16.08
N LYS A 445 3.22 -23.39 -15.92
CA LYS A 445 3.17 -24.40 -14.86
C LYS A 445 4.41 -25.30 -14.89
N THR A 446 4.78 -25.82 -16.06
CA THR A 446 5.97 -26.67 -16.22
C THR A 446 7.25 -25.91 -15.86
N GLN A 447 7.38 -24.66 -16.30
CA GLN A 447 8.49 -23.78 -15.95
C GLN A 447 8.61 -23.59 -14.43
N VAL A 448 7.53 -23.19 -13.77
CA VAL A 448 7.51 -22.92 -12.32
C VAL A 448 7.83 -24.19 -11.52
N LEU A 449 7.24 -25.33 -11.88
CA LEU A 449 7.51 -26.60 -11.21
C LEU A 449 8.97 -27.05 -11.40
N THR A 450 9.56 -26.76 -12.56
CA THR A 450 10.99 -27.05 -12.83
C THR A 450 11.88 -26.15 -11.97
N GLN A 451 11.60 -24.85 -11.93
CA GLN A 451 12.32 -23.89 -11.07
C GLN A 451 12.20 -24.24 -9.58
N LYS A 452 11.02 -24.69 -9.13
CA LYS A 452 10.79 -25.13 -7.74
C LYS A 452 11.68 -26.31 -7.35
N LYS A 453 11.98 -27.23 -8.27
CA LYS A 453 12.89 -28.37 -8.05
C LYS A 453 14.38 -27.95 -8.02
N LEU A 454 14.71 -26.88 -8.73
CA LEU A 454 16.07 -26.31 -8.77
C LEU A 454 16.35 -25.31 -7.65
N ALA A 455 15.34 -24.97 -6.84
CA ALA A 455 15.48 -24.01 -5.77
C ALA A 455 16.57 -24.45 -4.79
N PRO A 456 17.45 -23.53 -4.35
CA PRO A 456 18.50 -23.85 -3.39
C PRO A 456 17.91 -24.48 -2.13
N VAL A 457 18.59 -25.49 -1.60
CA VAL A 457 18.25 -26.05 -0.30
C VAL A 457 18.46 -24.94 0.75
N PRO A 458 17.47 -24.65 1.61
CA PRO A 458 17.61 -23.66 2.66
C PRO A 458 18.86 -23.92 3.51
N THR A 459 19.45 -22.84 4.04
CA THR A 459 20.61 -22.91 4.94
C THR A 459 20.39 -23.95 6.03
N ALA A 460 21.43 -24.72 6.32
CA ALA A 460 21.34 -25.83 7.28
C ALA A 460 20.89 -25.32 8.66
N ILE A 461 19.69 -25.73 9.07
CA ILE A 461 19.20 -25.53 10.44
C ILE A 461 20.05 -26.41 11.36
N LEU A 462 20.58 -25.81 12.44
CA LEU A 462 21.29 -26.54 13.48
C LEU A 462 20.44 -27.72 13.97
N PRO A 463 21.02 -28.90 14.27
CA PRO A 463 20.27 -30.09 14.65
C PRO A 463 19.21 -29.85 15.75
N GLU A 464 19.57 -29.10 16.79
CA GLU A 464 18.72 -28.75 17.93
C GLU A 464 17.59 -27.77 17.55
N GLY A 465 17.80 -26.99 16.47
CA GLY A 465 16.85 -26.03 15.93
C GLY A 465 15.77 -26.64 15.04
N ARG A 466 15.97 -27.88 14.55
CA ARG A 466 15.03 -28.52 13.60
C ARG A 466 13.60 -28.63 14.13
N LYS A 467 13.44 -28.85 15.44
CA LYS A 467 12.12 -28.91 16.09
C LYS A 467 11.33 -27.59 16.03
N TYR A 468 12.00 -26.47 15.77
CA TYR A 468 11.39 -25.15 15.64
C TYR A 468 11.16 -24.71 14.18
N ALA A 469 11.51 -25.56 13.20
CA ALA A 469 11.45 -25.18 11.78
C ALA A 469 10.05 -24.70 11.36
N LEU A 470 8.99 -25.39 11.79
CA LEU A 470 7.61 -24.98 11.50
C LEU A 470 7.29 -23.62 12.14
N SER A 471 7.64 -23.41 13.41
CA SER A 471 7.39 -22.11 14.06
C SER A 471 8.13 -20.96 13.37
N GLN A 472 9.37 -21.16 12.93
CA GLN A 472 10.13 -20.14 12.21
C GLN A 472 9.55 -19.85 10.83
N GLN A 473 9.06 -20.89 10.14
CA GLN A 473 8.36 -20.74 8.86
C GLN A 473 7.08 -19.90 9.04
N LEU A 474 6.26 -20.21 10.03
CA LEU A 474 5.02 -19.48 10.29
C LEU A 474 5.29 -18.02 10.69
N LEU A 475 6.26 -17.77 11.58
CA LEU A 475 6.65 -16.40 11.97
C LEU A 475 7.13 -15.59 10.75
N ARG A 476 7.97 -16.18 9.89
CA ARG A 476 8.38 -15.55 8.62
C ARG A 476 7.18 -15.26 7.73
N ALA A 477 6.30 -16.24 7.56
CA ALA A 477 5.12 -16.11 6.70
C ALA A 477 4.20 -14.98 7.19
N THR A 478 3.95 -14.89 8.50
CA THR A 478 3.18 -13.81 9.11
C THR A 478 3.79 -12.44 8.79
N VAL A 479 5.05 -12.21 9.18
CA VAL A 479 5.73 -10.92 8.97
C VAL A 479 5.73 -10.49 7.50
N LEU A 480 6.04 -11.40 6.58
CA LEU A 480 6.07 -11.09 5.15
C LEU A 480 4.65 -10.91 4.55
N SER A 481 3.64 -11.57 5.10
CA SER A 481 2.27 -11.45 4.60
C SER A 481 1.58 -10.16 5.04
N ASP A 482 2.01 -9.53 6.13
CA ASP A 482 1.42 -8.32 6.71
C ASP A 482 1.83 -7.01 6.00
N VAL A 483 1.94 -7.05 4.67
CA VAL A 483 2.11 -5.87 3.82
C VAL A 483 0.78 -5.44 3.19
N VAL A 484 0.44 -4.17 3.20
CA VAL A 484 -0.82 -3.65 2.63
C VAL A 484 -0.57 -2.55 1.60
N TYR A 485 -1.52 -2.40 0.69
CA TYR A 485 -1.63 -1.23 -0.18
C TYR A 485 -3.12 -0.95 -0.43
N PRO A 486 -3.57 0.31 -0.52
CA PRO A 486 -2.78 1.53 -0.41
C PRO A 486 -2.67 2.05 1.02
N VAL A 487 -1.52 2.63 1.39
CA VAL A 487 -1.37 3.52 2.56
C VAL A 487 -0.92 4.88 2.04
N TYR A 488 -1.48 5.98 2.55
CA TYR A 488 -1.15 7.32 2.06
C TYR A 488 -0.14 7.99 2.99
N THR A 489 0.94 8.53 2.44
CA THR A 489 1.94 9.33 3.15
C THR A 489 2.71 10.21 2.15
N GLN A 490 3.18 11.37 2.62
CA GLN A 490 4.11 12.23 1.87
C GLN A 490 3.65 12.54 0.43
N GLY A 491 2.34 12.73 0.24
CA GLY A 491 1.79 13.10 -1.06
C GLY A 491 1.30 11.94 -1.94
N ASP A 492 1.69 10.71 -1.62
CA ASP A 492 1.54 9.52 -2.48
C ASP A 492 0.98 8.29 -1.73
N TYR A 493 0.65 7.24 -2.49
CA TYR A 493 0.32 5.93 -1.95
C TYR A 493 1.52 4.99 -1.99
N ILE A 494 1.66 4.19 -0.94
CA ILE A 494 2.76 3.24 -0.75
C ILE A 494 2.25 1.84 -0.39
N ARG A 495 3.10 0.84 -0.63
CA ARG A 495 3.05 -0.46 0.05
C ARG A 495 3.70 -0.32 1.41
N HIS A 496 3.12 -0.95 2.42
CA HIS A 496 3.55 -0.74 3.79
C HIS A 496 3.39 -2.01 4.62
N PHE A 497 4.44 -2.40 5.35
CA PHE A 497 4.32 -3.46 6.35
C PHE A 497 3.64 -2.93 7.62
N THR A 498 2.69 -3.70 8.12
CA THR A 498 1.82 -3.32 9.24
C THR A 498 1.93 -4.36 10.36
N PRO A 499 1.60 -4.02 11.61
CA PRO A 499 1.57 -5.01 12.69
C PRO A 499 0.50 -6.10 12.48
N GLY A 500 -0.44 -5.82 11.59
CA GLY A 500 -1.43 -6.75 11.07
C GLY A 500 -2.38 -5.99 10.15
N LYS A 501 -3.11 -6.72 9.30
CA LYS A 501 -4.01 -6.14 8.29
C LYS A 501 -5.14 -5.26 8.84
N ASN A 502 -5.52 -5.45 10.11
CA ASN A 502 -6.52 -4.65 10.81
C ASN A 502 -6.02 -3.26 11.25
N TRP A 503 -4.70 -3.05 11.20
CA TRP A 503 -4.02 -1.79 11.53
C TRP A 503 -3.26 -1.32 10.30
N ASP A 504 -3.99 -1.06 9.23
CA ASP A 504 -3.48 -0.71 7.91
C ASP A 504 -2.98 0.75 7.79
N SER A 505 -2.27 1.22 8.82
CA SER A 505 -1.76 2.59 8.97
C SER A 505 -0.28 2.63 9.38
N LEU A 506 0.28 3.85 9.46
CA LEU A 506 1.70 4.12 9.66
C LEU A 506 2.11 4.05 11.14
N TYR A 507 1.83 2.95 11.85
CA TYR A 507 2.18 2.83 13.28
C TYR A 507 3.70 2.89 13.54
N THR A 508 4.16 4.01 14.12
CA THR A 508 5.60 4.32 14.27
C THR A 508 6.36 3.22 15.00
N TRP A 509 5.96 2.85 16.22
CA TRP A 509 6.74 1.92 17.02
C TRP A 509 6.74 0.48 16.47
N ASP A 510 5.63 0.03 15.86
CA ASP A 510 5.53 -1.28 15.23
C ASP A 510 6.51 -1.42 14.07
N SER A 511 6.69 -0.37 13.26
CA SER A 511 7.62 -0.36 12.12
C SER A 511 9.06 -0.73 12.50
N GLY A 512 9.57 -0.23 13.64
CA GLY A 512 10.90 -0.61 14.10
C GLY A 512 11.00 -2.09 14.48
N PHE A 513 9.98 -2.67 15.12
CA PHE A 513 9.95 -4.10 15.42
C PHE A 513 9.80 -4.96 14.17
N ILE A 514 8.99 -4.51 13.22
CA ILE A 514 8.84 -5.17 11.92
C ILE A 514 10.17 -5.18 11.18
N SER A 515 10.88 -4.04 11.12
CA SER A 515 12.21 -3.95 10.51
C SER A 515 13.22 -4.90 11.18
N LEU A 516 13.21 -5.00 12.52
CA LEU A 516 14.03 -5.98 13.25
C LEU A 516 13.73 -7.43 12.84
N GLY A 517 12.45 -7.79 12.69
CA GLY A 517 12.04 -9.10 12.22
C GLY A 517 12.42 -9.36 10.76
N LEU A 518 12.16 -8.39 9.88
CA LEU A 518 12.51 -8.44 8.46
C LEU A 518 14.01 -8.61 8.26
N ARG A 519 14.85 -8.03 9.12
CA ARG A 519 16.31 -8.16 9.02
C ARG A 519 16.76 -9.62 9.09
N GLU A 520 16.06 -10.49 9.82
CA GLU A 520 16.39 -11.92 9.89
C GLU A 520 16.00 -12.70 8.62
N ILE A 521 15.22 -12.07 7.74
CA ILE A 521 14.64 -12.69 6.54
C ILE A 521 15.23 -12.09 5.26
N ASN A 522 15.24 -10.76 5.17
CA ASN A 522 15.68 -9.96 4.04
C ASN A 522 16.10 -8.56 4.52
N THR A 523 17.41 -8.29 4.50
CA THR A 523 18.00 -7.02 4.96
C THR A 523 17.51 -5.81 4.18
N ASP A 524 17.26 -5.95 2.88
CA ASP A 524 16.83 -4.86 2.00
C ASP A 524 15.42 -4.40 2.36
N LEU A 525 14.52 -5.36 2.63
CA LEU A 525 13.17 -5.07 3.10
C LEU A 525 13.19 -4.40 4.47
N ALA A 526 14.11 -4.80 5.36
CA ALA A 526 14.27 -4.17 6.65
C ALA A 526 14.72 -2.71 6.54
N LEU A 527 15.68 -2.42 5.64
CA LEU A 527 16.14 -1.06 5.35
C LEU A 527 15.02 -0.21 4.71
N GLN A 528 14.28 -0.76 3.75
CA GLN A 528 13.15 -0.06 3.14
C GLN A 528 12.02 0.20 4.14
N CYS A 529 11.74 -0.74 5.04
CA CYS A 529 10.76 -0.59 6.11
C CYS A 529 11.16 0.54 7.08
N LEU A 530 12.45 0.63 7.42
CA LEU A 530 12.99 1.75 8.18
C LEU A 530 12.87 3.07 7.41
N ASN A 531 13.24 3.06 6.12
CA ASN A 531 13.23 4.23 5.24
C ASN A 531 11.82 4.82 5.06
N ALA A 532 10.79 3.97 5.06
CA ALA A 532 9.39 4.39 5.01
C ALA A 532 9.00 5.35 6.15
N TYR A 533 9.81 5.48 7.20
CA TYR A 533 9.57 6.35 8.35
C TYR A 533 10.57 7.49 8.54
N THR A 534 11.69 7.46 7.82
CA THR A 534 12.73 8.49 7.89
C THR A 534 12.51 9.55 6.82
N THR A 535 12.88 10.79 7.12
CA THR A 535 12.75 11.92 6.20
C THR A 535 14.05 12.72 6.18
N PRO A 536 14.46 13.29 5.03
CA PRO A 536 15.69 14.05 4.96
C PRO A 536 15.63 15.33 5.81
N PRO A 537 16.79 15.89 6.21
CA PRO A 537 16.84 17.19 6.87
C PRO A 537 16.14 18.28 6.06
N GLY A 538 15.35 19.12 6.74
CA GLY A 538 14.56 20.17 6.08
C GLY A 538 13.15 19.75 5.64
N SER A 539 12.82 18.45 5.75
CA SER A 539 11.44 17.98 5.57
C SER A 539 10.47 18.57 6.60
N GLN A 540 9.20 18.62 6.23
CA GLN A 540 8.14 19.20 7.06
C GLN A 540 7.79 18.34 8.27
N SER A 541 8.06 17.04 8.17
CA SER A 541 8.02 16.11 9.29
C SER A 541 9.46 15.69 9.58
N ALA A 542 9.85 15.69 10.84
CA ALA A 542 11.17 15.20 11.26
C ALA A 542 11.33 13.68 11.09
N PHE A 543 10.20 12.96 11.17
CA PHE A 543 10.00 11.55 10.84
C PHE A 543 8.50 11.31 10.66
N ILE A 544 8.09 10.19 10.08
CA ILE A 544 6.67 9.85 9.92
C ILE A 544 6.09 9.34 11.24
N HIS A 545 5.08 10.05 11.75
CA HIS A 545 4.52 9.80 13.08
C HIS A 545 3.05 9.37 13.04
N HIS A 546 2.76 8.25 13.70
CA HIS A 546 1.42 7.81 14.10
C HIS A 546 1.47 7.17 15.49
N GLY A 547 0.43 7.37 16.29
CA GLY A 547 0.31 6.73 17.60
C GLY A 547 1.36 7.20 18.61
N SER A 548 2.02 6.26 19.30
CA SER A 548 3.00 6.58 20.34
C SER A 548 4.42 6.72 19.78
N PRO A 549 5.16 7.80 20.10
CA PRO A 549 6.52 8.02 19.60
C PRO A 549 7.55 7.21 20.41
N VAL A 550 7.50 5.88 20.29
CA VAL A 550 8.54 5.00 20.86
C VAL A 550 9.64 4.83 19.82
N PRO A 551 10.93 5.07 20.15
CA PRO A 551 12.02 5.17 19.16
C PRO A 551 12.55 3.79 18.73
N THR A 552 11.68 2.90 18.27
CA THR A 552 12.04 1.53 17.87
C THR A 552 12.93 1.50 16.62
N GLN A 553 12.81 2.51 15.76
CA GLN A 553 13.64 2.71 14.56
C GLN A 553 15.13 2.79 14.87
N MET A 554 15.52 3.36 16.01
CA MET A 554 16.93 3.49 16.40
C MET A 554 17.56 2.10 16.63
N TYR A 555 16.80 1.17 17.22
CA TYR A 555 17.25 -0.21 17.41
C TYR A 555 17.34 -0.93 16.07
N ALA A 556 16.36 -0.77 15.19
CA ALA A 556 16.40 -1.33 13.84
C ALA A 556 17.63 -0.85 13.05
N PHE A 557 17.90 0.45 13.09
CA PHE A 557 19.08 1.05 12.48
C PHE A 557 20.39 0.48 13.06
N GLN A 558 20.51 0.42 14.39
CA GLN A 558 21.70 -0.12 15.05
C GLN A 558 21.93 -1.59 14.66
N GLU A 559 20.87 -2.39 14.62
CA GLU A 559 20.93 -3.81 14.26
C GLU A 559 21.24 -4.01 12.76
N LEU A 560 20.74 -3.13 11.88
CA LEU A 560 21.13 -3.11 10.47
C LEU A 560 22.62 -2.78 10.32
N TRP A 561 23.10 -1.74 11.01
CA TRP A 561 24.53 -1.37 11.02
C TRP A 561 25.40 -2.52 11.53
N GLN A 562 25.02 -3.16 12.64
CA GLN A 562 25.77 -4.29 13.17
C GLN A 562 25.87 -5.44 12.17
N LYS A 563 24.77 -5.74 11.47
CA LYS A 563 24.70 -6.85 10.51
C LYS A 563 25.43 -6.57 9.20
N THR A 564 25.33 -5.36 8.65
CA THR A 564 25.90 -5.03 7.34
C THR A 564 27.31 -4.46 7.44
N GLN A 565 27.62 -3.73 8.52
CA GLN A 565 28.84 -2.91 8.65
C GLN A 565 29.07 -1.99 7.44
N SER A 566 28.01 -1.58 6.73
CA SER A 566 28.11 -0.75 5.51
C SER A 566 28.24 0.74 5.84
N PRO A 567 29.37 1.39 5.49
CA PRO A 567 29.52 2.83 5.65
C PRO A 567 28.53 3.63 4.81
N GLU A 568 28.14 3.11 3.64
CA GLU A 568 27.17 3.75 2.74
C GLU A 568 25.79 3.82 3.40
N MET A 569 25.34 2.74 4.05
CA MET A 569 24.08 2.73 4.81
C MET A 569 24.16 3.61 6.06
N LEU A 570 25.33 3.67 6.72
CA LEU A 570 25.53 4.55 7.87
C LEU A 570 25.52 6.05 7.49
N ALA A 571 25.98 6.39 6.29
CA ALA A 571 26.03 7.75 5.79
C ALA A 571 24.69 8.25 5.24
N TYR A 572 23.84 7.32 4.79
CA TYR A 572 22.44 7.56 4.45
C TYR A 572 21.60 7.81 5.71
#